data_AF-A0A7C6IZT4-F1
#
_entry.id   AF-A0A7C6IZT4-F1
#
_cell.length_a   1.000
_cell.length_b   1.000
_cell.length_c   1.000
_cell.angle_alpha   90.00
_cell.angle_beta   90.00
_cell.angle_gamma   90.00
#
_symmetry.space_group_name_H-M   'P 1'
#
loop_
_entity.id
_entity.type
_entity.pdbx_description
1 polymer ?
#
loop_
_entity_poly.entity_id
_entity_poly.type
_entity_poly.pdbx_seq_one_letter_code
_entity_poly.pdbx_strand_id
1 'polypeptide(L)'
;MAFKYYNRHPKGIETSDCVVRAISTALDIDYLDCRRNLNRSKRELGFNSYKESKFLYKYLQGFPRLIFKAIKGEPRIKADDFTMLHPKGTYIVKLAGHITCIIDGVILDTWDCGYRSVYTAWEVK
;
A
#
# COMPACT_ATOMS: atom_id res chain seq x y z
N MET A 1 8.62 13.56 8.68
CA MET A 1 9.13 12.20 8.40
C MET A 1 8.74 11.31 9.56
N ALA A 2 7.80 10.39 9.34
CA ALA A 2 7.47 9.36 10.32
C ALA A 2 7.48 8.01 9.61
N PHE A 3 8.68 7.46 9.42
CA PHE A 3 8.83 6.05 9.07
C PHE A 3 8.95 5.24 10.37
N LYS A 4 8.28 4.10 10.42
CA LYS A 4 8.46 3.10 11.47
C LYS A 4 8.67 1.74 10.83
N TYR A 5 9.78 1.11 11.17
CA TYR A 5 10.04 -0.26 10.75
C TYR A 5 8.92 -1.17 11.25
N TYR A 6 8.27 -1.87 10.32
CA TYR A 6 7.19 -2.79 10.60
C TYR A 6 7.16 -3.94 9.59
N ASN A 7 7.50 -5.14 10.08
CA ASN A 7 7.41 -6.37 9.31
C ASN A 7 6.25 -7.23 9.82
N ARG A 8 5.11 -7.22 9.11
CA ARG A 8 3.94 -8.05 9.44
C ARG A 8 4.10 -9.53 9.04
N HIS A 9 5.23 -9.92 8.45
CA HIS A 9 5.48 -11.32 8.10
C HIS A 9 5.60 -12.16 9.39
N PRO A 10 4.89 -13.28 9.56
CA PRO A 10 4.80 -14.02 10.83
C PRO A 10 6.14 -14.61 11.30
N LYS A 11 7.06 -14.87 10.36
CA LYS A 11 8.42 -15.34 10.64
C LYS A 11 9.48 -14.21 10.67
N GLY A 12 9.08 -12.95 10.52
CA GLY A 12 10.01 -11.81 10.43
C GLY A 12 10.94 -11.83 9.22
N ILE A 13 10.63 -12.61 8.19
CA ILE A 13 11.48 -12.76 7.00
C ILE A 13 11.26 -11.56 6.08
N GLU A 14 12.34 -11.06 5.48
CA GLU A 14 12.28 -10.04 4.44
C GLU A 14 12.10 -10.71 3.07
N THR A 15 10.99 -10.40 2.39
CA THR A 15 10.68 -11.00 1.09
C THR A 15 9.87 -10.04 0.22
N SER A 16 9.56 -10.45 -1.00
CA SER A 16 8.82 -9.63 -1.98
C SER A 16 7.30 -9.67 -1.75
N ASP A 17 6.86 -9.31 -0.55
CA ASP A 17 5.47 -9.42 -0.08
C ASP A 17 4.82 -8.09 0.31
N CYS A 18 5.35 -6.97 -0.18
CA CYS A 18 4.85 -5.63 0.12
C CYS A 18 3.33 -5.47 0.00
N VAL A 19 2.71 -6.09 -1.02
CA VAL A 19 1.24 -6.11 -1.18
C VAL A 19 0.55 -6.74 0.02
N VAL A 20 1.02 -7.91 0.45
CA VAL A 20 0.42 -8.63 1.59
C VAL A 20 0.65 -7.82 2.86
N ARG A 21 1.88 -7.35 3.12
CA ARG A 21 2.19 -6.55 4.31
C ARG A 21 1.36 -5.27 4.37
N ALA A 22 1.29 -4.49 3.29
CA ALA A 22 0.55 -3.24 3.26
C ALA A 22 -0.95 -3.47 3.49
N ILE A 23 -1.57 -4.42 2.78
CA ILE A 23 -3.02 -4.67 2.86
C ILE A 23 -3.39 -5.29 4.22
N SER A 24 -2.64 -6.30 4.69
CA SER A 24 -2.89 -6.90 6.00
C SER A 24 -2.70 -5.89 7.14
N THR A 25 -1.75 -4.95 6.98
CA THR A 25 -1.54 -3.88 7.95
C THR A 25 -2.70 -2.91 7.99
N ALA A 26 -3.11 -2.40 6.82
CA ALA A 26 -4.16 -1.40 6.73
C ALA A 26 -5.54 -1.93 7.18
N LEU A 27 -5.87 -3.16 6.80
CA LEU A 27 -7.16 -3.78 7.14
C LEU A 27 -7.18 -4.42 8.53
N ASP A 28 -6.03 -4.47 9.20
CA ASP A 28 -5.83 -5.18 10.46
C ASP A 28 -6.30 -6.64 10.44
N ILE A 29 -5.82 -7.39 9.44
CA ILE A 29 -6.11 -8.82 9.28
C ILE A 29 -4.83 -9.64 9.41
N ASP A 30 -4.98 -10.95 9.64
CA ASP A 30 -3.85 -11.87 9.67
C ASP A 30 -3.11 -11.90 8.33
N TYR A 31 -1.78 -11.99 8.39
CA TYR A 31 -0.91 -11.97 7.22
C TYR A 31 -1.18 -13.16 6.28
N LEU A 32 -1.31 -14.37 6.81
CA LEU A 32 -1.53 -15.58 6.02
C LEU A 32 -2.93 -15.60 5.43
N ASP A 33 -3.92 -15.15 6.17
CA ASP A 33 -5.29 -15.03 5.66
C ASP A 33 -5.40 -13.95 4.58
N CYS A 34 -4.74 -12.80 4.76
CA CYS A 34 -4.60 -11.81 3.69
C CYS A 34 -3.98 -12.41 2.44
N ARG A 35 -2.87 -13.15 2.59
CA ARG A 35 -2.20 -13.82 1.47
C ARG A 35 -3.10 -14.84 0.78
N ARG A 36 -3.86 -15.64 1.53
CA ARG A 36 -4.83 -16.61 0.98
C ARG A 36 -5.94 -15.89 0.22
N ASN A 37 -6.52 -14.85 0.81
CA ASN A 37 -7.58 -14.04 0.20
C ASN A 37 -7.12 -13.38 -1.10
N LEU A 38 -5.94 -12.75 -1.11
CA LEU A 38 -5.35 -12.16 -2.32
C LEU A 38 -5.16 -13.20 -3.43
N ASN A 39 -4.68 -14.40 -3.11
CA ASN A 39 -4.53 -15.46 -4.10
C ASN A 39 -5.87 -16.00 -4.62
N ARG A 40 -6.89 -16.11 -3.76
CA ARG A 40 -8.25 -16.50 -4.15
C ARG A 40 -8.86 -15.46 -5.10
N SER A 41 -8.90 -14.20 -4.67
CA SER A 41 -9.46 -13.10 -5.49
C SER A 41 -8.71 -12.92 -6.80
N LYS A 42 -7.39 -13.15 -6.82
CA LYS A 42 -6.61 -13.13 -8.06
C LYS A 42 -7.11 -14.16 -9.08
N ARG A 43 -7.43 -15.38 -8.64
CA ARG A 43 -7.97 -16.44 -9.50
C ARG A 43 -9.39 -16.12 -9.96
N GLU A 44 -10.25 -15.69 -9.04
CA GLU A 44 -11.64 -15.32 -9.33
C GLU A 44 -11.75 -14.17 -10.35
N LEU A 45 -10.84 -13.20 -10.25
CA LEU A 45 -10.78 -12.04 -11.14
C LEU A 45 -9.95 -12.29 -12.42
N GLY A 46 -9.37 -13.48 -12.60
CA GLY A 46 -8.63 -13.85 -13.81
C GLY A 46 -7.25 -13.19 -13.99
N PHE A 47 -6.56 -12.83 -12.89
CA PHE A 47 -5.21 -12.23 -12.95
C PHE A 47 -4.10 -13.27 -12.73
N ASN A 48 -2.91 -12.99 -13.26
CA ASN A 48 -1.73 -13.86 -13.09
C ASN A 48 -1.03 -13.59 -11.76
N SER A 49 -0.98 -12.32 -11.34
CA SER A 49 -0.38 -11.89 -10.08
C SER A 49 -1.24 -10.88 -9.32
N TYR A 50 -1.37 -11.04 -8.00
CA TYR A 50 -2.02 -10.05 -7.14
C TYR A 50 -1.16 -8.76 -6.98
N LYS A 51 0.07 -8.76 -7.51
CA LYS A 51 0.94 -7.57 -7.56
C LYS A 51 0.61 -6.66 -8.74
N GLU A 52 -0.24 -7.11 -9.67
CA GLU A 52 -0.60 -6.32 -10.84
C GLU A 52 -1.39 -5.07 -10.45
N SER A 53 -1.04 -3.95 -11.10
CA SER A 53 -1.72 -2.67 -10.90
C SER A 53 -3.23 -2.76 -11.08
N LYS A 54 -3.67 -3.46 -12.13
CA LYS A 54 -5.09 -3.63 -12.47
C LYS A 54 -5.82 -4.49 -11.43
N PHE A 55 -5.15 -5.53 -10.93
CA PHE A 55 -5.69 -6.36 -9.84
C PHE A 55 -5.94 -5.50 -8.60
N LEU A 56 -4.95 -4.71 -8.16
CA LEU A 56 -5.09 -3.87 -6.96
C LEU A 56 -6.25 -2.87 -7.09
N TYR A 57 -6.44 -2.29 -8.28
CA TYR A 57 -7.55 -1.37 -8.55
C TYR A 57 -8.91 -2.05 -8.44
N LYS A 58 -9.02 -3.32 -8.86
CA LYS A 58 -10.25 -4.11 -8.73
C LYS A 58 -10.46 -4.60 -7.30
N TYR A 59 -9.41 -5.10 -6.65
CA TYR A 59 -9.48 -5.64 -5.30
C TYR A 59 -9.83 -4.57 -4.26
N LEU A 60 -9.33 -3.34 -4.43
CA LEU A 60 -9.58 -2.21 -3.52
C LEU A 60 -10.68 -1.27 -4.02
N GLN A 61 -11.49 -1.68 -5.00
CA GLN A 61 -12.51 -0.80 -5.61
C GLN A 61 -13.62 -0.34 -4.65
N GLY A 62 -13.81 -1.05 -3.53
CA GLY A 62 -14.78 -0.69 -2.49
C GLY A 62 -14.31 0.41 -1.54
N PHE A 63 -13.03 0.79 -1.60
CA PHE A 63 -12.47 1.84 -0.75
C PHE A 63 -12.38 3.18 -1.49
N PRO A 64 -12.63 4.31 -0.81
CA PRO A 64 -12.37 5.63 -1.37
C PRO A 64 -10.95 5.74 -1.91
N ARG A 65 -10.83 6.12 -3.19
CA ARG A 65 -9.55 6.17 -3.90
C ARG A 65 -9.11 7.62 -4.11
N LEU A 66 -7.93 7.94 -3.60
CA LEU A 66 -7.24 9.20 -3.82
C LEU A 66 -6.38 9.13 -5.09
N ILE A 67 -6.61 10.06 -6.01
CA ILE A 67 -5.95 10.10 -7.32
C ILE A 67 -4.99 11.29 -7.37
N PHE A 68 -3.70 11.00 -7.56
CA PHE A 68 -2.66 12.01 -7.70
C PHE A 68 -2.27 12.17 -9.17
N LYS A 69 -2.84 13.18 -9.83
CA LYS A 69 -2.52 13.48 -11.24
C LYS A 69 -1.09 13.98 -11.34
N ALA A 70 -0.35 13.50 -12.34
CA ALA A 70 0.95 14.06 -12.66
C ALA A 70 0.75 15.34 -13.47
N ILE A 71 1.26 16.45 -12.96
CA ILE A 71 1.29 17.73 -13.67
C ILE A 71 2.64 17.81 -14.39
N LYS A 72 2.61 18.11 -15.69
CA LYS A 72 3.83 18.20 -16.50
C LYS A 72 4.71 19.34 -15.97
N GLY A 73 5.97 19.04 -15.67
CA GLY A 73 6.92 20.02 -15.14
C GLY A 73 6.97 20.10 -13.62
N GLU A 74 6.04 19.43 -12.91
CA GLU A 74 6.03 19.39 -11.45
C GLU A 74 6.51 18.03 -10.93
N PRO A 75 7.28 18.00 -9.82
CA PRO A 75 7.61 16.76 -9.17
C PRO A 75 6.35 16.08 -8.63
N ARG A 76 6.28 14.76 -8.78
CA ARG A 76 5.21 13.98 -8.12
C ARG A 76 5.39 14.03 -6.61
N ILE A 77 4.27 14.17 -5.92
CA ILE A 77 4.15 13.98 -4.47
C ILE A 77 4.82 12.69 -4.01
N LYS A 78 5.63 12.79 -2.95
CA LYS A 78 6.33 11.66 -2.31
C LYS A 78 5.50 11.07 -1.17
N ALA A 79 5.87 9.89 -0.70
CA ALA A 79 5.18 9.29 0.44
C ALA A 79 5.33 10.14 1.71
N ASP A 80 6.50 10.79 1.90
CA ASP A 80 6.67 11.77 2.98
C ASP A 80 5.71 12.96 2.85
N ASP A 81 5.59 13.55 1.66
CA ASP A 81 4.63 14.64 1.41
C ASP A 81 3.19 14.19 1.68
N PHE A 82 2.85 12.96 1.28
CA PHE A 82 1.55 12.37 1.55
C PHE A 82 1.27 12.28 3.06
N THR A 83 2.26 11.90 3.88
CA THR A 83 2.08 11.82 5.34
C THR A 83 1.80 13.18 5.99
N MET A 84 2.33 14.26 5.42
CA MET A 84 2.07 15.62 5.89
C MET A 84 0.68 16.12 5.46
N LEU A 85 0.26 15.77 4.24
CA LEU A 85 -1.06 16.13 3.71
C LEU A 85 -2.20 15.31 4.33
N HIS A 86 -1.91 14.08 4.74
CA HIS A 86 -2.84 13.14 5.37
C HIS A 86 -2.30 12.67 6.73
N PRO A 87 -2.31 13.54 7.76
CA PRO A 87 -1.73 13.24 9.07
C PRO A 87 -2.55 12.26 9.91
N LYS A 88 -3.77 11.92 9.48
CA LYS A 88 -4.70 11.01 10.17
C LYS A 88 -5.34 10.06 9.18
N GLY A 89 -5.71 8.87 9.63
CA GLY A 89 -6.39 7.85 8.81
C GLY A 89 -5.46 6.71 8.41
N THR A 90 -6.05 5.66 7.85
CA THR A 90 -5.32 4.47 7.37
C THR A 90 -5.39 4.38 5.86
N TYR A 91 -4.22 4.39 5.23
CA TYR A 91 -4.08 4.38 3.79
C TYR A 91 -3.26 3.20 3.29
N ILE A 92 -3.73 2.59 2.21
CA ILE A 92 -2.91 1.74 1.35
C ILE A 92 -2.38 2.63 0.24
N VAL A 93 -1.06 2.84 0.19
CA VAL A 93 -0.45 3.81 -0.72
C VAL A 93 0.39 3.09 -1.77
N LYS A 94 0.04 3.30 -3.03
CA LYS A 94 0.79 2.77 -4.17
C LYS A 94 1.87 3.75 -4.58
N LEU A 95 3.10 3.26 -4.57
CA LEU A 95 4.32 4.01 -4.89
C LEU A 95 4.95 3.51 -6.19
N ALA A 96 5.96 4.23 -6.68
CA ALA A 96 6.79 3.77 -7.77
C ALA A 96 7.48 2.42 -7.43
N GLY A 97 7.03 1.34 -8.08
CA GLY A 97 7.57 -0.01 -7.90
C GLY A 97 7.31 -0.65 -6.54
N HIS A 98 6.42 -0.08 -5.71
CA HIS A 98 6.18 -0.51 -4.33
C HIS A 98 4.76 -0.18 -3.86
N ILE A 99 4.34 -0.77 -2.75
CA ILE A 99 3.09 -0.46 -2.06
C ILE A 99 3.34 -0.51 -0.56
N THR A 100 2.86 0.48 0.16
CA THR A 100 3.08 0.63 1.60
C THR A 100 1.78 0.92 2.33
N CYS A 101 1.79 0.81 3.65
CA CYS A 101 0.70 1.21 4.53
C CYS A 101 1.11 2.46 5.29
N ILE A 102 0.21 3.43 5.37
CA ILE A 102 0.40 4.65 6.16
C ILE A 102 -0.75 4.73 7.16
N ILE A 103 -0.43 4.83 8.46
CA ILE A 103 -1.42 4.96 9.54
C ILE A 103 -1.07 6.22 10.31
N ASP A 104 -2.01 7.16 10.38
CA ASP A 104 -1.88 8.43 11.11
C ASP A 104 -0.57 9.16 10.78
N GLY A 105 -0.28 9.30 9.48
CA GLY A 105 0.93 9.94 8.99
C GLY A 105 2.22 9.11 9.18
N VAL A 106 2.15 7.86 9.64
CA VAL A 106 3.31 7.00 9.83
C VAL A 106 3.39 5.92 8.74
N ILE A 107 4.50 5.89 7.99
CA ILE A 107 4.80 4.84 7.02
C ILE A 107 5.22 3.58 7.78
N LEU A 108 4.49 2.48 7.57
CA LEU A 108 4.73 1.17 8.16
C LEU A 108 5.30 0.22 7.10
N ASP A 109 6.61 0.02 7.11
CA ASP A 109 7.29 -0.82 6.12
C ASP A 109 8.60 -1.43 6.63
N THR A 110 9.24 -2.29 5.83
CA THR A 110 10.54 -2.88 6.16
C THR A 110 11.72 -1.97 5.81
N TRP A 111 11.49 -0.86 5.09
CA TRP A 111 12.50 0.17 4.84
C TRP A 111 11.84 1.53 4.66
N ASP A 112 12.61 2.60 4.85
CA ASP A 112 12.12 3.95 4.59
C ASP A 112 11.90 4.16 3.09
N CYS A 113 10.63 4.10 2.66
CA CYS A 113 10.21 4.35 1.28
C CYS A 113 9.66 5.77 1.06
N GLY A 114 9.86 6.70 2.01
CA GLY A 114 9.33 8.07 2.01
C GLY A 114 9.60 8.84 0.71
N TYR A 115 10.80 8.65 0.15
CA TYR A 115 11.27 9.30 -1.09
C TYR A 115 10.58 8.84 -2.39
N ARG A 116 9.77 7.77 -2.35
CA ARG A 116 9.14 7.22 -3.56
C ARG A 116 7.89 8.01 -3.93
N SER A 117 7.71 8.20 -5.24
CA SER A 117 6.57 8.94 -5.77
C SER A 117 5.27 8.16 -5.59
N VAL A 118 4.22 8.84 -5.13
CA VAL A 118 2.87 8.29 -4.98
C VAL A 118 2.15 8.29 -6.32
N TYR A 119 1.46 7.19 -6.61
CA TYR A 119 0.61 7.05 -7.80
C TYR A 119 -0.88 7.13 -7.46
N THR A 120 -1.29 6.51 -6.35
CA THR A 120 -2.67 6.53 -5.85
C THR A 120 -2.67 6.01 -4.41
N ALA A 121 -3.70 6.32 -3.66
CA ALA A 121 -3.93 5.74 -2.34
C ALA A 121 -5.39 5.31 -2.19
N TRP A 122 -5.64 4.39 -1.27
CA TRP A 122 -6.98 4.01 -0.81
C TRP A 122 -7.08 4.27 0.68
N GLU A 123 -8.12 4.99 1.08
CA GLU A 123 -8.48 5.20 2.48
C GLU A 123 -9.33 4.03 2.96
N VAL A 124 -8.90 3.35 4.02
CA VAL A 124 -9.61 2.17 4.53
C VAL A 124 -10.21 2.37 5.92
N LYS A 125 -9.72 3.33 6.71
CA LYS A 125 -10.21 3.72 8.03
C LYS A 125 -9.92 5.19 8.28
#